data_AF-A0A951NUN4-F1
#
_entry.id   AF-A0A951NUN4-F1
#
_cell.length_a   1.000
_cell.length_b   1.000
_cell.length_c   1.000
_cell.angle_alpha   90.00
_cell.angle_beta   90.00
_cell.angle_gamma   90.00
#
_symmetry.space_group_name_H-M   'P 1'
#
loop_
_entity.id
_entity.type
_entity.pdbx_description
1 polymer ?
#
loop_
_entity_poly.entity_id
_entity_poly.type
_entity_poly.pdbx_seq_one_letter_code
_entity_poly.pdbx_strand_id
1 'polypeptide(L)' 'MAGTVKGGQRAAITNKQRYGAQFYETIGRKGGQISKGGGFATNPDLARIAGAKGGRASRRTKSQDAVA' A
#
# COMPACT_ATOMS: atom_id res chain seq x y z
N MET A 1 -15.04 1.87 -10.40
CA MET A 1 -13.79 2.15 -11.11
C MET A 1 -12.64 1.61 -10.27
N ALA A 2 -11.63 0.97 -10.88
CA ALA A 2 -10.38 0.66 -10.16
C ALA A 2 -9.68 1.97 -9.77
N GLY A 3 -8.99 1.98 -8.64
CA GLY A 3 -8.25 3.16 -8.16
C GLY A 3 -9.08 4.25 -7.48
N THR A 4 -10.40 4.09 -7.31
CA THR A 4 -11.23 5.03 -6.53
C THR A 4 -11.58 4.46 -5.16
N VAL A 5 -11.88 5.35 -4.20
CA VAL A 5 -12.30 4.96 -2.83
C VAL A 5 -13.50 4.01 -2.87
N LYS A 6 -14.54 4.34 -3.65
CA LYS A 6 -15.72 3.49 -3.84
C LYS A 6 -15.37 2.12 -4.44
N GLY A 7 -14.40 2.06 -5.35
CA GLY A 7 -13.89 0.81 -5.89
C GLY A 7 -13.22 -0.06 -4.82
N GLY A 8 -12.38 0.55 -3.99
CA GLY A 8 -11.71 -0.13 -2.87
C GLY A 8 -12.69 -0.67 -1.84
N GLN A 9 -13.72 0.09 -1.48
CA GLN A 9 -14.78 -0.37 -0.57
C GLN A 9 -15.50 -1.60 -1.10
N ARG A 10 -15.90 -1.60 -2.38
CA ARG A 10 -16.56 -2.76 -3.00
C ARG A 10 -15.65 -3.98 -2.98
N ALA A 11 -14.38 -3.83 -3.33
CA ALA A 11 -13.40 -4.92 -3.27
C ALA A 11 -13.25 -5.47 -1.83
N ALA A 12 -13.20 -4.59 -0.82
CA ALA A 12 -13.10 -5.01 0.57
C ALA A 12 -14.32 -5.80 1.04
N ILE A 13 -15.53 -5.40 0.63
CA ILE A 13 -16.77 -6.14 0.94
C ILE A 13 -16.73 -7.52 0.30
N THR A 14 -16.43 -7.63 -0.99
CA THR A 14 -16.34 -8.91 -1.70
C THR A 14 -15.29 -9.83 -1.06
N ASN A 15 -14.12 -9.31 -0.70
CA ASN A 15 -13.08 -10.10 -0.04
C ASN A 15 -13.54 -10.65 1.31
N LYS A 16 -14.19 -9.83 2.14
CA LYS A 16 -14.73 -10.26 3.43
C LYS A 16 -15.86 -11.28 3.29
N GLN A 17 -16.71 -11.14 2.27
CA GLN A 17 -17.78 -12.10 1.99
C GLN A 17 -17.22 -13.45 1.52
N ARG A 18 -16.20 -13.44 0.67
CA ARG A 18 -15.64 -14.65 0.06
C ARG A 18 -14.71 -15.43 1.00
N TYR A 19 -13.93 -14.72 1.81
CA TYR A 19 -12.86 -15.31 2.62
C TYR A 19 -13.06 -15.12 4.13
N GLY A 20 -14.18 -14.52 4.54
CA GLY A 20 -14.54 -14.29 5.93
C GLY A 20 -14.05 -12.95 6.50
N ALA A 21 -14.60 -12.58 7.66
CA ALA A 21 -14.28 -11.32 8.34
C ALA A 21 -12.79 -11.19 8.70
N GLN A 22 -12.14 -12.33 9.00
CA GLN A 22 -10.73 -12.39 9.42
C GLN A 22 -9.72 -12.42 8.28
N PHE A 23 -10.17 -12.22 7.03
CA PHE A 23 -9.31 -12.26 5.85
C PHE A 23 -8.11 -11.31 5.99
N TYR A 24 -8.35 -10.00 6.21
CA TYR A 24 -7.28 -9.02 6.29
C TYR A 24 -6.36 -9.20 7.50
N GLU A 25 -6.92 -9.60 8.65
CA GLU A 25 -6.14 -9.88 9.85
C GLU A 25 -5.15 -11.03 9.61
N THR A 26 -5.63 -12.10 8.98
CA THR A 26 -4.82 -13.30 8.73
C THR A 26 -3.69 -13.02 7.75
N ILE A 27 -3.96 -12.27 6.68
CA ILE A 27 -2.93 -11.91 5.69
C ILE A 27 -1.89 -10.97 6.31
N GLY A 28 -2.34 -9.98 7.10
CA GLY A 28 -1.46 -9.06 7.81
C GLY A 28 -0.54 -9.80 8.77
N ARG A 29 -1.09 -10.70 9.59
CA ARG A 29 -0.32 -11.54 10.52
C ARG A 29 0.72 -12.39 9.80
N LYS A 30 0.33 -13.08 8.73
CA LYS A 30 1.23 -13.92 7.93
C LYS A 30 2.35 -13.09 7.29
N GLY A 31 2.02 -11.91 6.74
CA GLY A 31 2.99 -10.99 6.18
C GLY A 31 3.98 -10.48 7.23
N GLY A 32 3.49 -10.16 8.44
CA GLY A 32 4.32 -9.76 9.57
C GLY A 32 5.29 -10.86 10.02
N GLN A 33 4.81 -12.11 10.11
CA GLN A 33 5.64 -13.26 10.46
C GLN A 33 6.72 -13.58 9.42
N ILE A 34 6.41 -13.42 8.12
CA ILE A 34 7.37 -13.64 7.03
C ILE A 34 8.41 -12.51 6.97
N SER A 35 8.02 -11.29 7.34
CA SER A 35 8.93 -10.15 7.37
C SER A 35 10.04 -10.36 8.40
N LYS A 36 11.29 -10.48 7.93
CA LYS A 36 12.47 -10.69 8.79
C LYS A 36 13.04 -9.39 9.39
N GLY A 37 12.23 -8.34 9.57
CA GLY A 37 12.67 -7.09 10.20
C GLY A 37 13.56 -6.17 9.35
N GLY A 38 13.48 -6.23 8.01
CA GLY A 38 14.33 -5.48 7.08
C GLY A 38 13.56 -4.56 6.12
N GLY A 39 12.65 -3.74 6.64
CA GLY A 39 11.79 -2.87 5.83
C GLY A 39 12.17 -1.39 5.90
N PHE A 40 11.36 -0.55 5.27
CA PHE A 40 11.51 0.91 5.31
C PHE A 40 11.39 1.51 6.73
N ALA A 41 10.74 0.80 7.66
CA ALA A 41 10.61 1.22 9.05
C ALA A 41 11.92 1.05 9.84
N THR A 42 12.72 0.02 9.53
CA THR A 42 13.99 -0.26 10.22
C THR A 42 15.20 0.38 9.53
N ASN A 43 15.04 0.81 8.27
CA ASN A 43 16.07 1.53 7.52
C ASN A 43 15.47 2.74 6.76
N PRO A 44 15.50 3.94 7.38
CA PRO A 44 14.98 5.17 6.77
C PRO A 44 15.69 5.57 5.47
N ASP A 45 16.99 5.26 5.34
CA ASP A 45 17.75 5.57 4.13
C ASP A 45 17.29 4.74 2.93
N LEU A 46 17.01 3.46 3.16
CA LEU A 46 16.42 2.59 2.15
C LEU A 46 15.06 3.14 1.68
N ALA A 47 14.24 3.65 2.60
CA ALA A 47 12.94 4.25 2.29
C ALA A 47 13.08 5.48 1.39
N ARG A 48 14.03 6.36 1.74
CA ARG A 48 14.34 7.56 0.98
C ARG A 48 14.81 7.23 -0.44
N ILE A 49 15.74 6.27 -0.58
CA ILE A 49 16.27 5.86 -1.89
C ILE A 49 15.17 5.25 -2.77
N ALA A 50 14.38 4.33 -2.21
CA ALA A 50 13.30 3.67 -2.95
C ALA A 50 12.20 4.67 -3.37
N GLY A 51 11.82 5.59 -2.47
CA GLY A 51 10.86 6.65 -2.75
C GLY A 51 11.34 7.58 -3.88
N ALA A 52 12.60 8.03 -3.83
CA ALA A 52 13.18 8.87 -4.88
C ALA A 52 13.22 8.16 -6.24
N LYS A 53 13.61 6.88 -6.27
CA LYS A 53 13.61 6.07 -7.50
C LYS A 53 12.21 5.94 -8.09
N GLY A 54 11.22 5.62 -7.25
CA GLY A 54 9.82 5.51 -7.66
C GLY A 54 9.24 6.82 -8.18
N GLY A 55 9.56 7.94 -7.53
CA GLY A 55 9.17 9.27 -7.96
C GLY A 55 9.74 9.64 -9.33
N ARG A 56 11.03 9.38 -9.56
CA ARG A 56 11.69 9.61 -10.87
C ARG A 56 11.14 8.73 -11.99
N ALA A 57 10.77 7.49 -11.69
CA ALA A 57 10.19 6.56 -12.66
C ALA A 57 8.69 6.81 -12.93
N SER A 58 8.03 7.60 -12.08
CA SER A 58 6.61 7.90 -12.22
C SER A 58 6.33 8.71 -13.48
N ARG A 59 5.33 8.26 -14.26
CA ARG A 59 4.77 9.01 -15.39
C ARG A 59 3.63 9.95 -14.98
N ARG A 60 3.25 9.99 -13.70
CA ARG A 60 2.23 10.94 -13.20
C ARG A 60 2.86 12.32 -13.06
N THR A 61 2.17 13.32 -13.58
CA THR A 61 2.48 14.73 -13.35
C THR A 61 2.25 15.11 -11.89
N LYS A 62 2.99 16.13 -11.43
CA LYS A 62 2.83 16.66 -10.06
C LYS A 62 1.42 17.26 -9.93
N SER A 63 0.68 16.92 -8.87
CA SER A 63 -0.65 17.51 -8.62
C SER A 63 -0.50 19.02 -8.50
N GLN A 64 -1.36 19.77 -9.16
CA GLN A 64 -1.30 21.24 -9.14
C GLN A 64 -1.72 21.82 -7.77
N ASP A 65 -2.34 21.02 -6.91
CA ASP A 65 -2.80 21.42 -5.57
C ASP A 65 -1.67 21.53 -4.52
N ALA A 66 -0.43 21.21 -4.88
CA ALA A 66 0.71 21.20 -3.96
C ALA A 66 1.43 22.56 -3.84
N VAL A 67 0.91 23.61 -4.49
CA VAL A 67 1.42 24.98 -4.38
C VAL A 67 0.27 25.87 -3.89
N ALA A 68 0.15 25.98 -2.57
CA ALA A 68 -0.64 26.98 -1.87
C ALA A 68 0.21 27.52 -0.71
#